data_AF-A0A1I2N889-F1
#
_entry.id   AF-A0A1I2N889-F1
#
_cell.length_a   1.000
_cell.length_b   1.000
_cell.length_c   1.000
_cell.angle_alpha   90.00
_cell.angle_beta   90.00
_cell.angle_gamma   90.00
#
_symmetry.space_group_name_H-M   'P 1'
#
loop_
_entity.id
_entity.type
_entity.pdbx_description
1 polymer ?
#
loop_
_entity_poly.entity_id
_entity_poly.type
_entity_poly.pdbx_seq_one_letter_code
_entity_poly.pdbx_strand_id
1 'polypeptide(L)'
;MAEGGDFPIALPVKLPRGYQAPRTYGLTTGPDNQVLARNIFFGPTPSGRTSGLKTVVLCVERSSAVADRGCEGPDSRKDPPGSGTTDADYPRPMIRHVGELLVMLTFDDKTADDRAAWQATDYTTDLDKVTWLH
;
A
#
# COMPACT_ATOMS: atom_id res chain seq x y z
N MET A 1 -14.87 -20.45 16.37
CA MET A 1 -13.80 -20.77 15.41
C MET A 1 -13.59 -19.52 14.59
N ALA A 2 -12.54 -18.75 14.86
CA ALA A 2 -12.30 -17.52 14.11
C ALA A 2 -11.69 -17.90 12.76
N GLU A 3 -12.49 -17.77 11.69
CA GLU A 3 -11.98 -17.79 10.33
C GLU A 3 -11.13 -16.52 10.11
N GLY A 4 -9.88 -16.54 10.57
CA GLY A 4 -8.86 -15.57 10.17
C GLY A 4 -8.45 -15.83 8.73
N GLY A 5 -9.42 -15.68 7.82
CA GLY A 5 -9.38 -16.20 6.47
C GLY A 5 -8.38 -15.48 5.58
N ASP A 6 -7.62 -16.28 4.84
CA ASP A 6 -6.90 -15.87 3.64
C ASP A 6 -7.86 -14.99 2.80
N PHE A 7 -7.53 -13.71 2.59
CA PHE A 7 -8.33 -12.79 1.80
C PHE A 7 -7.54 -12.38 0.56
N PRO A 8 -8.24 -12.15 -0.58
CA PRO A 8 -7.58 -11.82 -1.82
C PRO A 8 -6.77 -10.54 -1.70
N ILE A 9 -5.69 -10.45 -2.46
CA ILE A 9 -4.87 -9.26 -2.54
C ILE A 9 -5.29 -8.44 -3.77
N ALA A 10 -5.51 -7.14 -3.58
CA ALA A 10 -5.75 -6.22 -4.69
C ALA A 10 -4.42 -5.67 -5.18
N LEU A 11 -4.12 -5.89 -6.46
CA LEU A 11 -2.87 -5.52 -7.10
C LEU A 11 -3.10 -4.51 -8.22
N PRO A 12 -2.14 -3.63 -8.51
CA PRO A 12 -2.20 -2.78 -9.69
C PRO A 12 -2.20 -3.66 -10.95
N VAL A 13 -3.13 -3.42 -11.88
CA VAL A 13 -3.21 -4.13 -13.17
C VAL A 13 -1.92 -3.95 -13.96
N LYS A 14 -1.40 -2.70 -13.97
CA LYS A 14 -0.12 -2.31 -14.57
C LYS A 14 0.64 -1.45 -13.57
N LEU A 15 1.97 -1.56 -13.55
CA LEU A 15 2.79 -0.65 -12.75
C LEU A 15 2.98 0.69 -13.45
N PRO A 16 2.97 1.81 -12.70
CA PRO A 16 3.47 3.08 -13.21
C PRO A 16 4.91 2.95 -13.75
N ARG A 17 5.22 3.73 -14.78
CA ARG A 17 6.53 3.73 -15.41
C ARG A 17 7.61 4.04 -14.38
N GLY A 18 8.69 3.27 -14.38
CA GLY A 18 9.81 3.47 -13.46
C GLY A 18 9.73 2.62 -12.19
N TYR A 19 8.66 1.84 -12.02
CA TYR A 19 8.55 0.81 -10.98
C TYR A 19 8.79 -0.59 -11.52
N GLN A 20 9.27 -1.47 -10.65
CA GLN A 20 9.45 -2.90 -10.93
C GLN A 20 8.49 -3.74 -10.09
N ALA A 21 8.27 -4.98 -10.53
CA ALA A 21 7.52 -5.96 -9.77
C ALA A 21 8.08 -6.07 -8.33
N PRO A 22 7.19 -6.21 -7.33
CA PRO A 22 7.57 -6.24 -5.94
C PRO A 22 8.33 -7.53 -5.65
N ARG A 23 9.40 -7.39 -4.86
CA ARG A 23 10.21 -8.52 -4.38
C ARG A 23 10.03 -8.78 -2.89
N THR A 24 9.36 -7.87 -2.21
CA THR A 24 9.17 -7.88 -0.77
C THR A 24 7.69 -7.81 -0.48
N TYR A 25 7.23 -8.73 0.37
CA TYR A 25 5.87 -8.82 0.87
C TYR A 25 5.93 -8.88 2.39
N GLY A 26 4.97 -8.24 3.05
CA GLY A 26 4.82 -8.24 4.50
C GLY A 26 3.40 -8.56 4.90
N LEU A 27 3.22 -8.95 6.15
CA LEU A 27 1.92 -9.22 6.74
C LEU A 27 1.81 -8.43 8.05
N THR A 28 0.64 -7.82 8.27
CA THR A 28 0.27 -7.31 9.59
C THR A 28 -0.66 -8.34 10.22
N THR A 29 -0.29 -8.88 11.38
CA THR A 29 -1.09 -9.86 12.11
C THR A 29 -1.61 -9.28 13.42
N GLY A 30 -2.85 -9.60 13.76
CA GLY A 30 -3.47 -9.22 15.03
C GLY A 30 -3.05 -10.11 16.20
N PRO A 31 -3.55 -9.83 17.42
CA PRO A 31 -3.24 -10.59 18.64
C PRO A 31 -3.48 -12.11 18.54
N ASP A 32 -4.46 -12.50 17.72
CA ASP A 32 -4.85 -13.91 17.52
C ASP A 32 -4.19 -14.56 16.29
N ASN A 33 -3.07 -14.01 15.79
CA ASN A 33 -2.39 -14.40 14.54
C ASN A 33 -3.25 -14.28 13.27
N GLN A 34 -4.42 -13.64 13.35
CA GLN A 34 -5.25 -13.33 12.19
C GLN A 34 -4.53 -12.32 11.27
N VAL A 35 -4.52 -12.57 9.97
CA VAL A 35 -3.98 -11.61 9.00
C VAL A 35 -4.94 -10.42 8.91
N LEU A 36 -4.45 -9.25 9.32
CA LEU A 36 -5.21 -7.99 9.25
C LEU A 36 -4.93 -7.25 7.94
N ALA A 37 -3.68 -7.27 7.50
CA ALA A 37 -3.28 -6.62 6.25
C ALA A 37 -2.12 -7.33 5.54
N ARG A 38 -2.03 -7.08 4.24
CA ARG A 38 -0.91 -7.49 3.38
C ARG A 38 -0.20 -6.26 2.85
N ASN A 39 1.11 -6.20 3.04
CA ASN A 39 1.96 -5.11 2.59
C ASN A 39 2.78 -5.56 1.39
N ILE A 40 2.86 -4.72 0.37
CA ILE A 40 3.57 -4.99 -0.88
C ILE A 40 4.44 -3.79 -1.20
N PHE A 41 5.73 -4.03 -1.44
CA PHE A 41 6.71 -2.97 -1.62
C PHE A 41 7.13 -2.88 -3.08
N PHE A 42 6.74 -1.81 -3.74
CA PHE A 42 7.12 -1.52 -5.12
C PHE A 42 8.31 -0.58 -5.14
N GLY A 43 9.48 -1.14 -5.44
CA GLY A 43 10.71 -0.36 -5.62
C GLY A 43 10.79 0.25 -7.02
N PRO A 44 11.56 1.34 -7.18
CA PRO A 44 11.85 1.88 -8.49
C PRO A 44 12.84 0.98 -9.25
N THR A 45 12.75 0.98 -10.59
CA THR A 45 13.80 0.47 -11.48
C THR A 45 15.08 1.31 -11.35
N PRO A 46 16.24 0.88 -11.88
CA PRO A 46 17.45 1.71 -11.87
C PRO A 46 17.24 3.10 -12.48
N SER A 47 16.52 3.19 -13.61
CA SER A 47 16.19 4.47 -14.24
C SER A 47 15.20 5.29 -13.42
N GLY A 48 14.18 4.65 -12.82
CA GLY A 48 13.26 5.31 -11.91
C GLY A 48 13.96 5.93 -10.71
N ARG A 49 14.94 5.23 -10.14
CA ARG A 49 15.76 5.73 -9.03
C ARG A 49 16.56 6.96 -9.42
N THR A 50 17.17 6.98 -10.63
CA THR A 50 17.87 8.16 -11.16
C THR A 50 16.92 9.35 -11.34
N SER A 51 15.66 9.10 -11.68
CA SER A 51 14.60 10.11 -11.77
C SER A 51 14.02 10.54 -10.41
N GLY A 52 14.56 10.04 -9.29
CA GLY A 52 14.15 10.43 -7.95
C GLY A 52 13.02 9.61 -7.34
N LEU A 53 12.42 8.66 -8.08
CA LEU A 53 11.33 7.81 -7.57
C LEU A 53 11.78 7.03 -6.34
N LYS A 54 10.85 6.87 -5.39
CA LYS A 54 11.05 6.12 -4.14
C LYS A 54 10.13 4.91 -4.08
N THR A 55 10.30 4.11 -3.05
CA THR A 55 9.44 2.97 -2.78
C THR A 55 8.01 3.45 -2.53
N VAL A 56 7.06 2.71 -3.07
CA VAL A 56 5.64 2.84 -2.75
C VAL A 56 5.20 1.57 -2.03
N VAL A 57 4.56 1.75 -0.88
CA VAL A 57 4.01 0.64 -0.11
C VAL A 57 2.52 0.58 -0.33
N LEU A 58 2.06 -0.56 -0.81
CA LEU A 58 0.65 -0.88 -0.97
C LEU A 58 0.25 -1.80 0.18
N CYS A 59 -0.66 -1.32 1.02
CA CYS A 59 -1.28 -2.10 2.06
C CYS A 59 -2.72 -2.46 1.66
N VAL A 60 -3.08 -3.73 1.80
CA VAL A 60 -4.44 -4.24 1.53
C VAL A 60 -5.02 -4.83 2.81
N GLU A 61 -6.22 -4.39 3.16
CA GLU A 61 -7.04 -4.97 4.23
C GLU A 61 -8.50 -5.11 3.78
N ARG A 62 -9.34 -5.81 4.54
CA ARG A 62 -10.79 -5.80 4.30
C ARG A 62 -11.39 -4.48 4.78
N SER A 63 -12.25 -3.85 4.00
CA SER A 63 -12.90 -2.57 4.33
C SER A 63 -13.79 -2.65 5.57
N SER A 64 -14.29 -3.84 5.91
CA SER A 64 -15.08 -4.13 7.10
C SER A 64 -14.24 -4.41 8.35
N ALA A 65 -12.91 -4.24 8.31
CA ALA A 65 -12.06 -4.38 9.49
C ALA A 65 -12.24 -3.16 10.42
N VAL A 66 -13.28 -3.21 11.27
CA VAL A 66 -13.67 -2.07 12.13
C VAL A 66 -12.89 -2.02 13.44
N ALA A 67 -12.34 -3.15 13.91
CA ALA A 67 -11.71 -3.27 15.24
C ALA A 67 -10.18 -3.11 15.23
N ASP A 68 -9.49 -3.74 14.26
CA ASP A 68 -8.03 -3.75 14.15
C ASP A 68 -7.64 -3.40 12.70
N ARG A 69 -7.30 -2.14 12.44
CA ARG A 69 -6.81 -1.72 11.13
C ARG A 69 -5.38 -2.20 10.94
N GLY A 70 -5.15 -3.10 9.98
CA GLY A 70 -3.83 -3.63 9.67
C GLY A 70 -3.01 -2.69 8.78
N CYS A 71 -3.69 -1.80 8.03
CA CYS A 71 -3.08 -0.78 7.20
C CYS A 71 -2.84 0.54 7.92
N GLU A 72 -3.56 0.85 9.00
CA GLU A 72 -3.11 1.91 9.91
C GLU A 72 -1.92 1.37 10.70
N GLY A 73 -0.71 1.57 10.19
CA GLY A 73 0.51 1.23 10.94
C GLY A 73 0.53 1.93 12.30
N PRO A 74 1.27 1.40 13.29
CA PRO A 74 1.40 1.99 14.63
C PRO A 74 1.90 3.45 14.63
N ASP A 75 2.44 3.95 13.52
CA ASP A 75 2.87 5.34 13.33
C ASP A 75 1.82 6.27 12.71
N SER A 76 0.60 5.79 12.42
CA SER A 76 -0.46 6.65 11.84
C SER A 76 -1.07 7.60 12.87
N ARG A 77 -0.79 7.41 14.16
CA ARG A 77 -1.27 8.26 15.27
C ARG A 77 -0.31 8.20 16.45
N LYS A 78 0.79 8.96 16.38
CA LYS A 78 1.44 9.65 17.52
C LYS A 78 2.76 10.23 17.01
N ASP A 79 2.73 11.46 16.49
CA ASP A 79 3.87 12.31 16.75
C ASP A 79 4.05 12.32 18.28
N PRO A 80 5.26 12.03 18.81
CA PRO A 80 5.52 12.33 20.21
C PRO A 80 5.22 13.83 20.42
N PRO A 81 4.47 14.22 21.46
CA PRO A 81 4.15 15.63 21.69
C PRO A 81 5.46 16.41 21.79
N GLY A 82 5.75 17.24 20.78
CA GLY A 82 7.00 17.99 20.65
C GLY A 82 7.78 17.76 19.35
N SER A 83 7.43 16.76 18.53
CA SER A 83 7.93 16.68 17.15
C SER A 83 7.20 17.73 16.32
N GLY A 84 7.86 18.84 15.99
CA GLY A 84 7.31 19.90 15.14
C GLY A 84 7.01 19.49 13.69
N THR A 85 6.82 18.20 13.43
CA THR A 85 6.35 17.65 12.16
C THR A 85 4.85 17.85 12.07
N THR A 86 4.43 18.82 11.28
CA THR A 86 3.01 19.01 10.99
C THR A 86 2.57 18.03 9.91
N ASP A 87 1.31 17.60 9.95
CA ASP A 87 0.61 16.83 8.90
C ASP A 87 0.83 17.34 7.45
N ALA A 88 1.34 18.56 7.29
CA ALA A 88 1.71 19.17 6.02
C ALA A 88 2.98 18.58 5.39
N ASP A 89 3.83 17.90 6.16
CA ASP A 89 5.14 17.41 5.70
C ASP A 89 5.11 16.03 5.06
N TYR A 90 4.04 15.24 5.29
CA TYR A 90 3.86 13.90 4.72
C TYR A 90 2.67 13.86 3.77
N PRO A 91 2.84 13.37 2.53
CA PRO A 91 1.72 13.21 1.62
C PRO A 91 0.73 12.20 2.23
N ARG A 92 -0.52 12.64 2.39
CA ARG A 92 -1.60 11.76 2.88
C ARG A 92 -1.66 10.48 2.04
N PRO A 93 -1.85 9.32 2.68
CA PRO A 93 -1.98 8.06 1.96
C PRO A 93 -3.14 8.15 0.95
N MET A 94 -2.96 7.50 -0.20
CA MET A 94 -4.02 7.34 -1.17
C MET A 94 -4.84 6.10 -0.80
N ILE A 95 -6.14 6.26 -0.63
CA ILE A 95 -7.04 5.18 -0.24
C ILE A 95 -7.98 4.86 -1.40
N ARG A 96 -8.16 3.57 -1.68
CA ARG A 96 -9.05 3.03 -2.72
C ARG A 96 -9.85 1.85 -2.19
N HIS A 97 -10.98 1.61 -2.82
CA HIS A 97 -11.79 0.42 -2.58
C HIS A 97 -11.77 -0.47 -3.83
N VAL A 98 -11.54 -1.76 -3.62
CA VAL A 98 -11.57 -2.80 -4.67
C VAL A 98 -12.48 -3.91 -4.16
N GLY A 99 -13.77 -3.85 -4.53
CA GLY A 99 -14.78 -4.70 -3.90
C GLY A 99 -14.84 -4.44 -2.39
N GLU A 100 -14.63 -5.50 -1.60
CA GLU A 100 -14.60 -5.45 -0.13
C GLU A 100 -13.21 -5.13 0.45
N LEU A 101 -12.23 -4.79 -0.40
CA LEU A 101 -10.87 -4.49 0.04
C LEU A 101 -10.62 -2.99 0.09
N LEU A 102 -9.94 -2.55 1.14
CA LEU A 102 -9.31 -1.25 1.23
C LEU A 102 -7.86 -1.39 0.74
N VAL A 103 -7.47 -0.56 -0.22
CA VAL A 103 -6.10 -0.46 -0.71
C VAL A 103 -5.56 0.90 -0.30
N MET A 104 -4.54 0.91 0.54
CA MET A 104 -3.87 2.11 1.00
C MET A 104 -2.46 2.16 0.40
N LEU A 105 -2.14 3.26 -0.29
CA LEU A 105 -0.80 3.51 -0.79
C LEU A 105 -0.15 4.62 0.01
N THR A 106 1.02 4.31 0.56
CA THR A 106 1.93 5.29 1.16
C THR A 106 3.12 5.52 0.24
N PHE A 107 3.50 6.78 0.13
CA PHE A 107 4.55 7.26 -0.76
C PHE A 107 5.68 7.81 0.09
N ASP A 108 6.89 7.27 -0.09
CA ASP A 108 8.09 7.86 0.51
C ASP A 108 8.52 9.14 -0.23
N ASP A 109 8.04 9.33 -1.46
CA ASP A 109 8.32 10.52 -2.27
C ASP A 109 7.25 11.61 -2.10
N LYS A 110 7.65 12.87 -2.30
CA LYS A 110 6.78 14.06 -2.27
C LYS A 110 6.39 14.57 -3.66
N THR A 111 6.77 13.88 -4.74
CA THR A 111 6.46 14.36 -6.10
C THR A 111 4.99 14.13 -6.47
N ALA A 112 4.34 15.18 -6.99
CA ALA A 112 2.92 15.12 -7.37
C ALA A 112 2.68 14.20 -8.57
N ASP A 113 3.64 14.11 -9.49
CA ASP A 113 3.53 13.33 -10.73
C ASP A 113 3.53 11.81 -10.46
N ASP A 114 4.38 11.34 -9.54
CA ASP A 114 4.40 9.93 -9.14
C ASP A 114 3.06 9.54 -8.50
N ARG A 115 2.59 10.35 -7.55
CA ARG A 115 1.28 10.16 -6.92
C ARG A 115 0.15 10.14 -7.94
N ALA A 116 0.17 11.02 -8.93
CA ALA A 116 -0.83 11.06 -10.01
C ALA A 116 -0.79 9.80 -10.88
N ALA A 117 0.40 9.26 -11.17
CA ALA A 117 0.55 8.02 -11.94
C ALA A 117 -0.03 6.81 -11.18
N TRP A 118 0.24 6.69 -9.88
CA TRP A 118 -0.39 5.69 -9.03
C TRP A 118 -1.90 5.92 -8.88
N GLN A 119 -2.36 7.18 -8.93
CA GLN A 119 -3.76 7.51 -8.88
C GLN A 119 -4.52 7.10 -10.15
N ALA A 120 -3.88 7.13 -11.31
CA ALA A 120 -4.45 6.67 -12.57
C ALA A 120 -4.42 5.14 -12.72
N THR A 121 -3.79 4.42 -11.80
CA THR A 121 -3.65 2.96 -11.88
C THR A 121 -4.94 2.25 -11.44
N ASP A 122 -5.36 1.26 -12.23
CA ASP A 122 -6.43 0.34 -11.89
C ASP A 122 -5.93 -0.78 -10.97
N TYR A 123 -6.79 -1.24 -10.07
CA TYR A 123 -6.48 -2.31 -9.13
C TYR A 123 -7.47 -3.46 -9.27
N THR A 124 -6.98 -4.68 -9.10
CA THR A 124 -7.78 -5.89 -9.30
C THR A 124 -7.35 -7.02 -8.37
N THR A 125 -8.27 -7.90 -8.03
CA THR A 125 -7.99 -9.18 -7.35
C THR A 125 -7.79 -10.34 -8.33
N ASP A 126 -8.05 -10.11 -9.62
CA ASP A 126 -7.90 -11.09 -10.69
C ASP A 126 -6.46 -11.08 -11.21
N LEU A 127 -5.68 -12.10 -10.82
CA LEU A 127 -4.25 -12.18 -11.14
C LEU A 127 -3.98 -12.31 -12.64
N ASP A 128 -4.92 -12.83 -13.42
CA ASP A 128 -4.76 -12.95 -14.88
C ASP A 128 -4.77 -11.59 -15.58
N LYS A 129 -5.29 -10.55 -14.93
CA LYS A 129 -5.25 -9.17 -15.42
C LYS A 129 -3.96 -8.44 -15.07
N VAL A 130 -3.14 -8.97 -14.17
CA VAL A 130 -1.93 -8.31 -13.67
C VAL A 130 -0.76 -8.55 -14.62
N THR A 131 -0.32 -7.51 -15.34
CA THR A 131 0.62 -7.70 -16.46
C THR A 131 2.10 -7.68 -16.09
N TRP A 132 2.43 -7.67 -14.80
CA TRP A 132 3.81 -7.66 -14.30
C TRP A 132 4.17 -8.95 -13.54
N LEU A 133 3.23 -9.90 -13.48
CA LEU A 133 3.38 -11.22 -12.85
C LEU A 133 3.70 -12.35 -13.85
N HIS A 134 4.25 -12.02 -15.02
CA HIS A 134 4.56 -12.98 -16.09
C HIS A 134 5.89 -13.71 -15.88
#